data_AF-A0A3C0QWF5-F1
#
_entry.id   AF-A0A3C0QWF5-F1
#
_cell.length_a   1.000
_cell.length_b   1.000
_cell.length_c   1.000
_cell.angle_alpha   90.00
_cell.angle_beta   90.00
_cell.angle_gamma   90.00
#
_symmetry.space_group_name_H-M   'P 1'
#
loop_
_entity.id
_entity.type
_entity.pdbx_description
1 polymer ?
#
loop_
_entity_poly.entity_id
_entity_poly.type
_entity_poly.pdbx_seq_one_letter_code
_entity_poly.pdbx_strand_id
1 'polypeptide(L)'
;MEKKCRRNFLKSLAYIPGMALAAGAISSELVPKAQANTPGFVPSYLRLHRSGELKARGEILWEKMRSCTLCPRMCKINRLRGQRGDCRANSTLEISSAFPHFGEEPELVGNRGSGAIFFTNCPLNCVFCINYEVSQQGHGRVYTIAQLANMMLLLQRQGCHN
;
A
#
# COMPACT_ATOMS: atom_id res chain seq x y z
N MET A 1 -25.25 -30.60 4.53
CA MET A 1 -24.97 -29.16 4.69
C MET A 1 -24.11 -28.71 3.51
N GLU A 2 -24.71 -28.11 2.49
CA GLU A 2 -23.97 -27.63 1.32
C GLU A 2 -23.10 -26.41 1.67
N LYS A 3 -21.82 -26.48 1.31
CA LYS A 3 -20.87 -25.37 1.45
C LYS A 3 -21.31 -24.23 0.53
N LYS A 4 -21.64 -23.07 1.10
CA LYS A 4 -21.91 -21.84 0.35
C LYS A 4 -20.64 -21.40 -0.39
N CYS A 5 -20.56 -21.70 -1.68
CA CYS A 5 -19.58 -21.15 -2.60
C CYS A 5 -20.11 -19.84 -3.20
N ARG A 6 -19.21 -18.90 -3.55
CA ARG A 6 -19.49 -17.57 -4.15
C ARG A 6 -20.46 -17.63 -5.35
N ARG A 7 -20.44 -18.75 -6.10
CA ARG A 7 -21.34 -19.01 -7.23
C ARG A 7 -22.81 -19.20 -6.84
N ASN A 8 -23.09 -19.71 -5.63
CA ASN A 8 -24.44 -19.94 -5.14
C ASN A 8 -25.01 -18.72 -4.40
N PHE A 9 -24.15 -17.82 -3.90
CA PHE A 9 -24.55 -16.55 -3.29
C PHE A 9 -25.07 -15.55 -4.33
N LEU A 10 -24.43 -15.46 -5.50
CA LEU A 10 -24.88 -14.56 -6.57
C LEU A 10 -26.23 -14.97 -7.18
N LYS A 11 -26.56 -16.27 -7.14
CA LYS A 11 -27.87 -16.77 -7.59
C LYS A 11 -29.01 -16.39 -6.64
N SER A 12 -28.74 -16.16 -5.35
CA SER A 12 -29.77 -15.74 -4.40
C SER A 12 -30.09 -14.25 -4.44
N LEU A 13 -29.32 -13.44 -5.20
CA LEU A 13 -29.51 -11.99 -5.32
C LEU A 13 -30.37 -11.60 -6.54
N ALA A 14 -30.64 -12.53 -7.45
CA ALA A 14 -31.42 -12.27 -8.66
C ALA A 14 -32.96 -12.31 -8.45
N TYR A 15 -33.43 -12.50 -7.20
CA TYR A 15 -34.85 -12.63 -6.87
C TYR A 15 -35.22 -11.76 -5.66
N ILE A 16 -35.12 -10.44 -5.80
CA ILE A 16 -35.82 -9.50 -4.91
C ILE A 16 -36.48 -8.43 -5.81
N PRO A 17 -37.80 -8.50 -6.03
CA PRO A 17 -38.50 -7.44 -6.75
C PRO A 17 -38.72 -6.26 -5.80
N GLY A 18 -38.14 -5.11 -6.15
CA GLY A 18 -38.54 -3.81 -5.62
C GLY A 18 -37.98 -3.45 -4.23
N MET A 19 -37.02 -2.52 -4.20
CA MET A 19 -37.10 -1.38 -3.29
C MET A 19 -36.32 -0.21 -3.88
N ALA A 20 -36.97 0.93 -3.84
CA ALA A 20 -36.62 2.16 -4.52
C ALA A 20 -35.33 2.80 -4.00
N LEU A 21 -34.74 3.63 -4.86
CA LEU A 21 -33.69 4.59 -4.56
C LEU A 21 -34.09 5.46 -3.35
N ALA A 22 -33.32 5.36 -2.28
CA ALA A 22 -33.20 6.43 -1.28
C ALA A 22 -31.75 6.92 -1.30
N ALA A 23 -31.53 8.08 -1.92
CA ALA A 23 -30.32 8.86 -1.80
C ALA A 23 -30.25 9.43 -0.37
N GLY A 24 -29.80 8.61 0.58
CA GLY A 24 -29.50 9.02 1.95
C GLY A 24 -28.08 9.55 2.02
N ALA A 25 -27.95 10.81 2.43
CA ALA A 25 -26.67 11.45 2.75
C ALA A 25 -25.85 10.55 3.69
N ILE A 26 -24.61 10.23 3.30
CA ILE A 26 -23.66 9.53 4.16
C ILE A 26 -23.20 10.56 5.20
N SER A 27 -23.87 10.58 6.34
CA SER A 27 -23.41 11.31 7.53
C SER A 27 -22.01 10.82 7.89
N SER A 28 -21.09 11.75 8.08
CA SER A 28 -19.66 11.55 8.38
C SER A 28 -19.35 10.89 9.73
N GLU A 29 -20.33 10.21 10.34
CA GLU A 29 -20.29 9.76 11.74
C GLU A 29 -20.12 8.24 11.91
N LEU A 30 -20.04 7.46 10.81
CA LEU A 30 -19.87 6.00 10.88
C LEU A 30 -18.42 5.51 10.80
N VAL A 31 -17.42 6.40 10.82
CA VAL A 31 -16.02 5.97 10.97
C VAL A 31 -15.74 5.85 12.47
N PRO A 32 -15.56 4.63 13.03
CA PRO A 32 -15.21 4.47 14.43
C PRO A 32 -13.91 5.24 14.70
N LYS A 33 -13.89 6.08 15.74
CA LYS A 33 -12.67 6.77 16.17
C LYS A 33 -11.56 5.73 16.32
N ALA A 34 -10.51 5.87 15.52
CA ALA A 34 -9.31 5.06 15.64
C ALA A 34 -8.84 5.13 17.10
N GLN A 35 -8.88 3.99 17.77
CA GLN A 35 -8.34 3.86 19.10
C GLN A 35 -6.82 3.80 18.93
N ALA A 36 -6.22 4.98 18.85
CA ALA A 36 -4.78 5.14 18.76
C ALA A 36 -4.18 5.15 20.17
N ASN A 37 -3.11 4.37 20.30
CA ASN A 37 -2.10 4.39 21.35
C ASN A 37 -2.45 3.64 22.64
N THR A 38 -1.91 2.42 22.75
CA THR A 38 -1.47 1.89 24.04
C THR A 38 -0.60 2.95 24.73
N PRO A 39 -0.93 3.39 25.96
CA PRO A 39 -0.14 4.40 26.66
C PRO A 39 1.34 3.99 26.70
N GLY A 40 2.21 4.86 26.18
CA GLY A 40 3.67 4.64 26.19
C GLY A 40 4.27 3.94 24.97
N PHE A 41 3.49 3.52 23.97
CA PHE A 41 4.07 3.01 22.73
C PHE A 41 4.74 4.13 21.91
N VAL A 42 6.02 3.95 21.59
CA VAL A 42 6.79 4.85 20.72
C VAL A 42 7.37 4.04 19.56
N PRO A 43 6.98 4.33 18.30
CA PRO A 43 7.54 3.65 17.15
C PRO A 43 9.06 3.78 17.06
N SER A 44 9.73 2.69 16.70
CA SER A 44 11.20 2.62 16.63
C SER A 44 11.81 3.64 15.65
N TYR A 45 11.09 3.99 14.58
CA TYR A 45 11.53 4.97 13.59
C TYR A 45 11.69 6.38 14.19
N LEU A 46 10.93 6.75 15.24
CA LEU A 46 11.08 8.06 15.89
C LEU A 46 12.41 8.18 16.62
N ARG A 47 12.86 7.11 17.26
CA ARG A 47 14.19 7.06 17.90
C ARG A 47 15.28 7.21 16.85
N LEU A 48 15.20 6.46 15.75
CA LEU A 48 16.15 6.52 14.64
C LEU A 48 16.16 7.88 13.94
N HIS A 49 15.00 8.52 13.82
CA HIS A 49 14.92 9.88 13.30
C HIS A 49 15.63 10.85 14.24
N ARG A 50 15.33 10.82 15.55
CA ARG A 50 15.93 11.73 16.53
C ARG A 50 17.45 11.59 16.62
N SER A 51 17.97 10.39 16.47
CA SER A 51 19.42 10.15 16.47
C SER A 51 20.11 10.51 15.13
N GLY A 52 19.36 10.85 14.08
CA GLY A 52 19.89 11.10 12.73
C GLY A 52 20.17 9.84 11.91
N GLU A 53 20.14 8.65 12.52
CA GLU A 53 20.43 7.37 11.89
C GLU A 53 19.50 7.07 10.71
N LEU A 54 18.21 7.40 10.84
CA LEU A 54 17.24 7.18 9.76
C LEU A 54 17.61 7.99 8.50
N LYS A 55 18.08 9.22 8.69
CA LYS A 55 18.52 10.10 7.60
C LYS A 55 19.78 9.55 6.95
N ALA A 56 20.78 9.16 7.76
CA ALA A 56 22.04 8.58 7.26
C ALA A 56 21.79 7.33 6.40
N ARG A 57 20.92 6.42 6.83
CA ARG A 57 20.51 5.25 6.01
C ARG A 57 19.81 5.66 4.72
N GLY A 58 18.95 6.67 4.79
CA GLY A 58 18.27 7.23 3.62
C GLY A 58 19.26 7.77 2.59
N GLU A 59 20.28 8.50 3.03
CA GLU A 59 21.34 9.05 2.17
C GLU A 59 22.16 7.92 1.50
N ILE A 60 22.51 6.87 2.23
CA ILE A 60 23.18 5.67 1.68
C ILE A 60 22.32 5.02 0.58
N LEU A 61 21.04 4.80 0.84
CA LEU A 61 20.11 4.21 -0.14
C LEU A 61 19.91 5.12 -1.35
N TRP A 62 19.85 6.43 -1.14
CA TRP A 62 19.73 7.42 -2.22
C TRP A 62 20.96 7.40 -3.13
N GLU A 63 22.16 7.33 -2.57
CA GLU A 63 23.39 7.25 -3.35
C GLU A 63 23.49 5.92 -4.13
N LYS A 64 23.02 4.81 -3.55
CA LYS A 64 22.95 3.50 -4.23
C LYS A 64 22.12 3.53 -5.51
N MET A 65 21.24 4.52 -5.68
CA MET A 65 20.47 4.70 -6.92
C MET A 65 21.27 5.24 -8.11
N ARG A 66 22.49 5.75 -7.91
CA ARG A 66 23.39 6.13 -9.02
C ARG A 66 23.93 4.93 -9.80
N SER A 67 24.06 3.79 -9.13
CA SER A 67 24.45 2.50 -9.71
C SER A 67 23.64 1.39 -9.04
N CYS A 68 22.39 1.26 -9.48
CA CYS A 68 21.39 0.49 -8.74
C CYS A 68 21.71 -1.01 -8.67
N THR A 69 21.89 -1.49 -7.44
CA THR A 69 22.12 -2.89 -7.07
C THR A 69 21.15 -3.35 -5.96
N LEU A 70 19.94 -2.78 -5.93
CA LEU A 70 18.92 -3.04 -4.90
C LEU A 70 18.12 -4.34 -5.12
N CYS A 71 18.22 -4.97 -6.29
CA CYS A 71 17.55 -6.22 -6.60
C CYS A 71 18.54 -7.23 -7.20
N PRO A 72 18.20 -8.52 -7.25
CA PRO A 72 19.09 -9.58 -7.76
C PRO A 72 19.54 -9.38 -9.21
N ARG A 73 18.85 -8.55 -10.00
CA ARG A 73 19.23 -8.22 -11.39
C ARG A 73 20.49 -7.36 -11.49
N MET A 74 20.84 -6.61 -10.44
CA MET A 74 22.05 -5.78 -10.39
C MET A 74 22.30 -4.91 -11.64
N CYS A 75 21.25 -4.26 -12.17
CA CYS A 75 21.31 -3.54 -13.44
C CYS A 75 22.29 -2.35 -13.52
N LYS A 76 22.78 -1.81 -12.39
CA LYS A 76 23.75 -0.70 -12.31
C LYS A 76 23.34 0.61 -13.02
N ILE A 77 22.08 0.74 -13.45
CA ILE A 77 21.57 1.98 -14.05
C ILE A 77 21.51 3.12 -13.04
N ASN A 78 21.59 4.35 -13.55
CA ASN A 78 21.52 5.58 -12.77
C ASN A 78 20.08 6.10 -12.71
N ARG A 79 19.35 5.71 -11.66
CA ARG A 79 17.96 6.11 -11.46
C ARG A 79 17.80 7.61 -11.23
N LEU A 80 18.80 8.25 -10.62
CA LEU A 80 18.79 9.70 -10.36
C LEU A 80 18.83 10.53 -11.65
N ARG A 81 19.31 9.94 -12.75
CA ARG A 81 19.23 10.52 -14.10
C ARG A 81 17.95 10.14 -14.85
N GLY A 82 16.98 9.54 -14.17
CA GLY A 82 15.71 9.09 -14.75
C GLY A 82 15.79 7.76 -15.50
N GLN A 83 16.95 7.09 -15.52
CA GLN A 83 17.10 5.80 -16.21
C GLN A 83 16.24 4.73 -15.53
N ARG A 84 15.70 3.81 -16.34
CA ARG A 84 14.89 2.67 -15.89
C ARG A 84 15.62 1.37 -16.25
N GLY A 85 15.72 0.45 -15.29
CA GLY A 85 16.24 -0.91 -15.51
C GLY A 85 15.09 -1.89 -15.78
N ASP A 86 15.35 -3.21 -15.69
CA ASP A 86 14.33 -4.25 -15.95
C ASP A 86 13.08 -4.14 -15.08
N CYS A 87 13.24 -3.65 -13.85
CA CYS A 87 12.11 -3.39 -12.96
C CYS A 87 11.17 -2.30 -13.51
N ARG A 88 11.63 -1.44 -14.42
CA ARG A 88 10.99 -0.22 -14.93
C ARG A 88 10.83 0.96 -13.97
N ALA A 89 11.19 0.86 -12.68
CA ALA A 89 11.24 2.04 -11.81
C ALA A 89 12.41 3.00 -12.18
N ASN A 90 12.33 4.27 -11.77
CA ASN A 90 13.46 5.22 -11.67
C ASN A 90 13.46 5.85 -10.25
N SER A 91 13.96 7.07 -10.05
CA SER A 91 13.94 7.77 -8.74
C SER A 91 12.61 8.48 -8.43
N THR A 92 11.62 8.37 -9.31
CA THR A 92 10.29 8.96 -9.13
C THR A 92 9.44 8.07 -8.24
N LEU A 93 8.68 8.68 -7.35
CA LEU A 93 7.76 7.99 -6.47
C LEU A 93 6.45 7.69 -7.21
N GLU A 94 6.29 6.44 -7.66
CA GLU A 94 5.12 5.95 -8.37
C GLU A 94 4.30 5.03 -7.47
N ILE A 95 3.05 5.40 -7.19
CA ILE A 95 2.15 4.68 -6.28
C ILE A 95 0.88 4.30 -7.04
N SER A 96 0.45 3.05 -6.91
CA SER A 96 -0.79 2.54 -7.48
C SER A 96 -1.99 2.88 -6.60
N SER A 97 -1.92 2.54 -5.31
CA SER A 97 -3.02 2.71 -4.38
C SER A 97 -2.54 2.79 -2.93
N ALA A 98 -3.39 3.37 -2.07
CA ALA A 98 -3.23 3.38 -0.61
C ALA A 98 -4.61 3.16 0.04
N PHE A 99 -4.76 2.11 0.84
CA PHE A 99 -6.05 1.70 1.38
C PHE A 99 -5.91 0.70 2.55
N PRO A 100 -6.93 0.54 3.42
CA PRO A 100 -7.01 -0.58 4.35
C PRO A 100 -7.12 -1.90 3.59
N HIS A 101 -6.10 -2.75 3.68
CA HIS A 101 -6.02 -4.02 2.99
C HIS A 101 -6.41 -5.18 3.91
N PHE A 102 -7.27 -6.06 3.40
CA PHE A 102 -7.80 -7.23 4.11
C PHE A 102 -7.37 -8.55 3.47
N GLY A 103 -6.39 -8.50 2.55
CA GLY A 103 -5.88 -9.66 1.83
C GLY A 103 -4.64 -10.30 2.44
N GLU A 104 -4.04 -9.71 3.47
CA GLU A 104 -2.92 -10.33 4.23
C GLU A 104 -3.44 -11.41 5.19
N GLU A 105 -2.52 -12.09 5.87
CA GLU A 105 -2.84 -13.08 6.89
C GLU A 105 -3.67 -12.47 8.05
N PRO A 106 -4.59 -13.24 8.66
CA PRO A 106 -5.48 -12.78 9.73
C PRO A 106 -4.76 -12.05 10.88
N GLU A 107 -3.57 -12.50 11.23
CA GLU A 107 -2.72 -11.96 12.29
C GLU A 107 -2.20 -10.55 11.98
N LEU A 108 -2.10 -10.19 10.69
CA LEU A 108 -1.63 -8.89 10.22
C LEU A 108 -2.78 -7.92 9.94
N VAL A 109 -3.90 -8.40 9.41
CA VAL A 109 -5.05 -7.55 9.06
C VAL A 109 -5.93 -7.20 10.24
N GLY A 110 -6.00 -8.08 11.26
CA GLY A 110 -6.94 -7.97 12.36
C GLY A 110 -8.36 -7.59 11.90
N ASN A 111 -9.03 -6.73 12.68
CA ASN A 111 -10.40 -6.29 12.36
C ASN A 111 -10.47 -4.96 11.60
N ARG A 112 -9.34 -4.29 11.35
CA ARG A 112 -9.28 -2.92 10.79
C ARG A 112 -8.44 -2.83 9.51
N GLY A 113 -7.96 -3.96 9.02
CA GLY A 113 -7.07 -4.06 7.86
C GLY A 113 -5.64 -3.63 8.18
N SER A 114 -4.74 -3.97 7.27
CA SER A 114 -3.39 -3.41 7.24
C SER A 114 -3.37 -2.12 6.41
N GLY A 115 -2.66 -1.10 6.89
CA GLY A 115 -2.43 0.13 6.17
C GLY A 115 -1.48 -0.15 5.00
N ALA A 116 -2.03 -0.38 3.82
CA ALA A 116 -1.25 -0.77 2.65
C ALA A 116 -1.04 0.41 1.71
N ILE A 117 0.20 0.55 1.21
CA ILE A 117 0.56 1.46 0.13
C ILE A 117 1.28 0.64 -0.94
N PHE A 118 0.66 0.50 -2.11
CA PHE A 118 1.18 -0.32 -3.18
C PHE A 118 2.00 0.55 -4.14
N PHE A 119 3.32 0.38 -4.10
CA PHE A 119 4.23 1.00 -5.07
C PHE A 119 4.17 0.28 -6.41
N THR A 120 4.43 1.03 -7.46
CA THR A 120 4.43 0.55 -8.84
C THR A 120 5.80 0.02 -9.23
N ASN A 121 5.84 -0.99 -10.13
CA ASN A 121 7.03 -1.63 -10.71
C ASN A 121 7.71 -2.73 -9.86
N CYS A 122 8.24 -3.79 -10.50
CA CYS A 122 8.93 -4.90 -9.81
C CYS A 122 9.99 -5.59 -10.70
N PRO A 123 11.19 -5.95 -10.18
CA PRO A 123 12.25 -6.62 -10.94
C PRO A 123 12.06 -8.13 -11.17
N LEU A 124 11.09 -8.77 -10.52
CA LEU A 124 11.00 -10.23 -10.49
C LEU A 124 10.38 -10.83 -11.75
N ASN A 125 9.43 -10.12 -12.39
CA ASN A 125 8.73 -10.58 -13.60
C ASN A 125 8.10 -11.98 -13.48
N CYS A 126 7.47 -12.27 -12.34
CA CYS A 126 6.87 -13.58 -12.08
C CYS A 126 5.77 -13.92 -13.09
N VAL A 127 5.78 -15.14 -13.63
CA VAL A 127 4.72 -15.65 -14.54
C VAL A 127 3.35 -15.78 -13.84
N PHE A 128 3.36 -15.95 -12.51
CA PHE A 128 2.18 -16.05 -11.64
C PHE A 128 1.96 -14.77 -10.80
N CYS A 129 2.36 -13.60 -11.31
CA CYS A 129 2.29 -12.36 -10.55
C CYS A 129 0.84 -11.97 -10.23
N ILE A 130 0.45 -12.07 -8.95
CA ILE A 130 -0.88 -11.65 -8.45
C ILE A 130 -1.07 -10.13 -8.63
N ASN A 131 0.01 -9.37 -8.58
CA ASN A 131 0.04 -7.91 -8.72
C ASN A 131 0.49 -7.48 -10.12
N TYR A 132 0.16 -8.24 -11.18
CA TYR A 132 0.65 -8.02 -12.55
C TYR A 132 0.44 -6.59 -13.05
N GLU A 133 -0.76 -6.03 -12.89
CA GLU A 133 -1.10 -4.68 -13.35
C GLU A 133 -0.16 -3.61 -12.74
N VAL A 134 0.09 -3.67 -11.43
CA VAL A 134 0.94 -2.67 -10.74
C VAL A 134 2.43 -2.97 -10.88
N SER A 135 2.81 -4.24 -10.86
CA SER A 135 4.20 -4.69 -10.89
C SER A 135 4.78 -4.66 -12.30
N GLN A 136 3.97 -5.08 -13.28
CA GLN A 136 4.39 -5.33 -14.64
C GLN A 136 3.67 -4.49 -15.71
N GLN A 137 2.57 -3.81 -15.43
CA GLN A 137 2.02 -2.81 -16.37
C GLN A 137 2.33 -1.38 -15.94
N GLY A 138 2.94 -1.21 -14.75
CA GLY A 138 3.32 0.11 -14.27
C GLY A 138 2.12 0.96 -13.88
N HIS A 139 0.99 0.34 -13.52
CA HIS A 139 -0.20 1.08 -13.08
C HIS A 139 0.10 1.85 -11.79
N GLY A 140 -0.08 3.17 -11.85
CA GLY A 140 0.11 4.10 -10.75
C GLY A 140 0.27 5.53 -11.22
N ARG A 141 0.52 6.44 -10.29
CA ARG A 141 0.74 7.86 -10.56
C ARG A 141 1.94 8.37 -9.78
N VAL A 142 2.52 9.46 -10.26
CA VAL A 142 3.61 10.15 -9.57
C VAL A 142 3.03 10.91 -8.38
N TYR A 143 3.68 10.77 -7.22
CA TYR A 143 3.37 11.51 -6.00
C TYR A 143 4.60 12.19 -5.43
N THR A 144 4.36 13.23 -4.65
CA THR A 144 5.37 13.87 -3.81
C THR A 144 5.55 13.11 -2.49
N ILE A 145 6.67 13.35 -1.81
CA ILE A 145 6.92 12.79 -0.47
C ILE A 145 5.85 13.26 0.53
N ALA A 146 5.41 14.52 0.43
CA ALA A 146 4.34 15.05 1.28
C ALA A 146 3.00 14.32 1.05
N GLN A 147 2.67 13.99 -0.20
CA GLN A 147 1.46 13.20 -0.51
C GLN A 147 1.56 11.78 0.04
N LEU A 148 2.72 11.12 -0.08
CA LEU A 148 2.93 9.81 0.54
C LEU A 148 2.79 9.86 2.07
N ALA A 149 3.41 10.85 2.72
CA ALA A 149 3.28 11.04 4.16
C ALA A 149 1.81 11.24 4.57
N ASN A 150 1.04 12.01 3.80
CA ASN A 150 -0.38 12.18 4.04
C ASN A 150 -1.19 10.88 3.87
N MET A 151 -0.84 10.03 2.91
CA MET A 151 -1.45 8.69 2.76
C MET A 151 -1.18 7.82 3.98
N MET A 152 0.07 7.78 4.47
CA MET A 152 0.43 7.04 5.69
C MET A 152 -0.36 7.52 6.91
N LEU A 153 -0.42 8.84 7.12
CA LEU A 153 -1.18 9.43 8.24
C LEU A 153 -2.69 9.20 8.11
N LEU A 154 -3.23 9.14 6.89
CA LEU A 154 -4.63 8.82 6.67
C LEU A 154 -4.94 7.37 7.08
N LEU A 155 -4.12 6.40 6.66
CA LEU A 155 -4.27 4.99 7.03
C LEU A 155 -4.15 4.81 8.55
N GLN A 156 -3.20 5.51 9.18
CA GLN A 156 -3.08 5.53 10.64
C GLN A 156 -4.37 6.07 11.32
N ARG A 157 -4.93 7.17 10.81
CA ARG A 157 -6.18 7.75 11.34
C ARG A 157 -7.40 6.86 11.09
N GLN A 158 -7.38 6.02 10.06
CA GLN A 158 -8.40 5.00 9.84
C GLN A 158 -8.29 3.84 10.83
N GLY A 159 -7.19 3.76 11.58
CA GLY A 159 -6.99 2.78 12.63
C GLY A 159 -6.57 1.41 12.11
N CYS A 160 -5.96 1.34 10.92
CA CYS A 160 -5.27 0.13 10.47
C CYS A 160 -4.27 -0.34 11.52
N HIS A 161 -4.05 -1.66 11.61
CA HIS A 161 -3.32 -2.25 12.74
C HIS A 161 -1.80 -2.05 12.72
N ASN A 162 -1.23 -1.66 11.57
CA ASN A 162 0.20 -1.48 11.34
C ASN A 162 0.57 -0.05 10.88
#